data_AF-R7LRX9-F1
#
_entry.id   AF-R7LRX9-F1
#
_cell.length_a   1.000
_cell.length_b   1.000
_cell.length_c   1.000
_cell.angle_alpha   90.00
_cell.angle_beta   90.00
_cell.angle_gamma   90.00
#
_symmetry.space_group_name_H-M   'P 1'
#
loop_
_entity.id
_entity.type
_entity.pdbx_description
1 polymer ?
#
loop_
_entity_poly.entity_id
_entity_poly.type
_entity_poly.pdbx_seq_one_letter_code
_entity_poly.pdbx_strand_id
1 'polypeptide(L)'
;MKIVFCGPPHSGKSVFIANLIDKMPTDAYTIIRACPDGEGTWSNNKNQNETAIVRKKGKFTKSFIDDACQAIDNQSNKIVLVDVGRSNVKRK
;
A
#
# COMPACT_ATOMS: atom_id res chain seq x y z
N MET A 1 -9.35 -6.70 -12.61
CA MET A 1 -9.99 -6.78 -11.28
C MET A 1 -9.19 -5.93 -10.30
N LYS A 2 -9.85 -5.03 -9.56
CA LYS A 2 -9.21 -4.12 -8.59
C LYS A 2 -9.64 -4.53 -7.18
N ILE A 3 -8.69 -4.81 -6.28
CA ILE A 3 -8.92 -5.21 -4.90
C ILE A 3 -8.29 -4.16 -3.99
N VAL A 4 -9.07 -3.64 -3.04
CA VAL A 4 -8.66 -2.53 -2.19
C VAL A 4 -8.53 -3.00 -0.74
N PHE A 5 -7.34 -2.78 -0.15
CA PHE A 5 -7.06 -3.09 1.24
C PHE A 5 -7.16 -1.82 2.09
N CYS A 6 -8.18 -1.77 2.95
CA CYS A 6 -8.44 -0.68 3.87
C CYS A 6 -8.51 -1.21 5.31
N GLY A 7 -8.08 -0.41 6.29
CA GLY A 7 -8.24 -0.76 7.70
C GLY A 7 -7.36 0.06 8.65
N PRO A 8 -7.57 -0.08 9.97
CA PRO A 8 -6.86 0.72 10.97
C PRO A 8 -5.35 0.43 11.00
N PRO A 9 -4.52 1.34 11.55
CA PRO A 9 -3.08 1.11 11.70
C PRO A 9 -2.80 -0.21 12.41
N HIS A 10 -1.71 -0.87 12.04
CA HIS A 10 -1.26 -2.14 12.65
C HIS A 10 -2.25 -3.31 12.57
N SER A 11 -3.31 -3.22 11.77
CA SER A 11 -4.27 -4.32 11.55
C SER A 11 -3.74 -5.47 10.67
N GLY A 12 -2.43 -5.53 10.41
CA GLY A 12 -1.81 -6.60 9.61
C GLY A 12 -1.96 -6.50 8.09
N LYS A 13 -2.49 -5.40 7.53
CA LYS A 13 -2.68 -5.23 6.06
C LYS A 13 -1.39 -5.42 5.26
N SER A 14 -0.33 -4.71 5.64
CA SER A 14 0.97 -4.77 4.97
C SER A 14 1.56 -6.18 5.00
N VAL A 15 1.38 -6.90 6.12
CA VAL A 15 1.79 -8.30 6.30
C VAL A 15 0.94 -9.25 5.46
N PHE A 16 -0.37 -9.05 5.44
CA PHE A 16 -1.29 -9.83 4.60
C PHE A 16 -0.94 -9.69 3.11
N ILE A 17 -0.74 -8.46 2.63
CA ILE A 17 -0.37 -8.21 1.24
C ILE A 17 0.97 -8.88 0.92
N ALA A 18 1.97 -8.78 1.81
CA ALA A 18 3.27 -9.43 1.63
C ALA A 18 3.17 -10.96 1.51
N ASN A 19 2.36 -11.61 2.37
CA ASN A 19 2.15 -13.06 2.32
C ASN A 19 1.27 -13.50 1.15
N LEU A 20 0.34 -12.65 0.70
CA LEU A 20 -0.50 -12.92 -0.46
C LEU A 20 0.35 -12.96 -1.73
N ILE A 21 1.18 -11.92 -1.92
CA ILE A 21 1.98 -11.77 -3.14
C ILE A 21 3.09 -12.84 -3.23
N ASP A 22 3.60 -13.29 -2.09
CA ASP A 22 4.56 -14.41 -2.00
C ASP A 22 3.97 -15.74 -2.53
N LYS A 23 2.65 -15.89 -2.46
CA LYS A 23 1.92 -17.08 -2.95
C LYS A 23 1.34 -16.91 -4.36
N MET A 24 1.48 -15.73 -4.97
CA MET A 24 0.95 -15.45 -6.30
C MET A 24 2.05 -15.49 -7.37
N PRO A 25 1.73 -15.86 -8.62
CA PRO A 25 2.65 -15.69 -9.73
C PRO A 25 3.06 -14.22 -9.87
N THR A 26 4.35 -13.97 -10.05
CA THR A 26 4.93 -12.60 -10.07
C THR A 26 4.41 -11.72 -11.22
N ASP A 27 3.89 -12.33 -12.28
CA ASP A 27 3.33 -11.69 -13.47
C ASP A 27 1.81 -11.49 -13.39
N ALA A 28 1.15 -12.01 -12.35
CA ALA A 28 -0.31 -11.99 -12.26
C ALA A 28 -0.90 -10.70 -11.66
N TYR A 29 -0.09 -9.87 -11.00
CA TYR A 29 -0.59 -8.74 -10.21
C TYR A 29 0.26 -7.47 -10.31
N THR A 30 -0.38 -6.32 -10.03
CA THR A 30 0.29 -5.06 -9.70
C THR A 30 -0.13 -4.62 -8.31
N ILE A 31 0.85 -4.13 -7.53
CA ILE A 31 0.58 -3.49 -6.25
C ILE A 31 0.69 -1.97 -6.43
N ILE A 32 -0.35 -1.25 -6.02
CA ILE A 32 -0.36 0.20 -5.94
C ILE A 32 -0.42 0.57 -4.46
N ARG A 33 0.64 1.20 -3.96
CA ARG A 33 0.70 1.74 -2.59
C ARG A 33 0.07 3.13 -2.58
N ALA A 34 -1.24 3.19 -2.44
CA ALA A 34 -2.01 4.44 -2.40
C ALA A 34 -2.06 5.06 -0.99
N CYS A 35 -1.10 4.73 -0.13
CA CYS A 35 -0.97 5.29 1.21
C CYS A 35 0.45 5.84 1.43
N PRO A 36 0.60 7.12 1.82
CA PRO A 36 1.88 7.70 2.16
C PRO A 36 2.24 7.42 3.63
N ASP A 37 1.92 6.23 4.14
CA ASP A 37 2.27 5.81 5.51
C ASP A 37 3.72 5.33 5.64
N GLY A 38 4.41 5.28 4.50
CA GLY A 38 5.76 4.82 4.36
C GLY A 38 5.89 3.35 4.70
N GLU A 39 4.87 2.52 4.47
CA GLU A 39 4.96 1.07 4.68
C GLU A 39 5.14 0.33 3.34
N GLY A 40 5.79 -0.84 3.40
CA GLY A 40 6.07 -1.66 2.22
C GLY A 40 6.32 -3.12 2.60
N THR A 41 6.83 -3.91 1.64
CA THR A 41 7.18 -5.33 1.89
C THR A 41 8.25 -5.46 2.97
N TRP A 42 9.13 -4.46 3.09
CA TRP A 42 10.14 -4.35 4.15
C TRP A 42 9.56 -4.10 5.55
N SER A 43 8.29 -3.68 5.68
CA SER A 43 7.62 -3.57 6.97
C SER A 43 7.51 -4.93 7.69
N ASN A 44 7.66 -6.03 6.95
CA ASN A 44 7.67 -7.39 7.49
C ASN A 44 9.04 -7.84 8.02
N ASN A 45 10.05 -6.96 8.07
CA ASN A 45 11.36 -7.29 8.65
C ASN A 45 11.24 -7.43 10.19
N LYS A 46 11.89 -8.46 10.75
CA LYS A 46 11.96 -8.69 12.20
C LYS A 46 12.70 -7.56 12.93
N ASN A 47 13.65 -6.88 12.27
CA ASN A 47 14.39 -5.77 12.87
C ASN A 47 13.64 -4.44 12.68
N GLN A 48 12.82 -4.09 13.66
CA GLN A 48 12.00 -2.86 13.61
C GLN A 48 12.82 -1.56 13.70
N ASN A 49 14.08 -1.63 14.16
CA ASN A 49 14.96 -0.46 14.17
C ASN A 49 15.40 -0.08 12.76
N GLU A 50 15.64 -1.07 11.89
CA GLU A 50 16.00 -0.83 10.49
C GLU A 50 14.80 -0.33 9.68
N THR A 51 13.61 -0.88 9.93
CA THR A 51 12.37 -0.44 9.26
C THR A 51 12.05 1.01 9.59
N ALA A 52 12.31 1.46 10.83
CA ALA A 52 12.11 2.84 11.22
C ALA A 52 13.01 3.83 10.44
N ILE A 53 14.23 3.44 10.08
CA ILE A 53 15.19 4.30 9.35
C ILE A 53 14.70 4.57 7.92
N VAL A 54 14.18 3.55 7.25
CA VAL A 54 13.72 3.64 5.85
C VAL A 54 12.29 4.15 5.72
N ARG A 55 11.54 4.20 6.82
CA ARG A 55 10.15 4.65 6.86
C ARG A 55 10.04 6.15 6.59
N LYS A 56 9.67 6.51 5.36
CA LYS A 56 9.31 7.88 4.99
C LYS A 56 7.79 8.05 4.92
N LYS A 57 7.20 8.61 5.97
CA LYS A 57 5.79 9.05 5.96
C LYS A 57 5.64 10.32 5.13
N GLY A 58 4.72 10.29 4.18
CA GLY A 58 4.28 11.46 3.43
C GLY A 58 2.96 12.02 3.96
N LYS A 59 2.37 12.95 3.19
CA LYS A 59 1.04 13.51 3.44
C LYS A 59 0.10 13.11 2.31
N PHE A 60 -1.19 12.95 2.62
CA PHE A 60 -2.23 12.86 1.60
C PHE A 60 -2.45 14.25 0.99
N THR A 61 -1.62 14.64 0.04
CA THR A 61 -1.85 15.82 -0.78
C THR A 61 -2.85 15.50 -1.89
N LYS A 62 -3.52 16.52 -2.44
CA LYS A 62 -4.41 16.32 -3.59
C LYS A 62 -3.64 15.69 -4.76
N SER A 63 -2.43 16.16 -5.03
CA SER A 63 -1.56 15.58 -6.06
C SER A 63 -1.27 14.09 -5.82
N PHE A 64 -0.98 13.68 -4.59
CA PHE A 64 -0.74 12.27 -4.28
C PHE A 64 -1.97 11.40 -4.55
N ILE A 65 -3.16 11.91 -4.22
CA ILE A 65 -4.43 11.21 -4.48
C ILE A 65 -4.66 11.11 -5.99
N ASP A 66 -4.46 12.20 -6.72
CA ASP A 66 -4.63 12.25 -8.18
C ASP A 66 -3.64 11.29 -8.88
N ASP A 67 -2.37 11.28 -8.45
CA ASP A 67 -1.33 10.36 -8.95
C ASP A 67 -1.70 8.89 -8.67
N ALA A 68 -2.20 8.59 -7.47
CA ALA A 68 -2.63 7.24 -7.11
C ALA A 68 -3.85 6.79 -7.94
N CYS A 69 -4.84 7.65 -8.13
CA CYS A 69 -5.99 7.38 -8.99
C CYS A 69 -5.55 7.13 -10.44
N GLN A 70 -4.67 7.98 -10.97
CA GLN A 70 -4.15 7.83 -12.32
C GLN A 70 -3.34 6.53 -12.49
N ALA A 71 -2.55 6.15 -11.49
CA ALA A 71 -1.83 4.87 -11.49
C ALA A 71 -2.80 3.66 -11.49
N ILE A 72 -3.93 3.75 -10.78
CA ILE A 72 -4.96 2.71 -10.74
C ILE A 72 -5.70 2.62 -12.08
N ASP A 73 -5.94 3.74 -12.74
CA ASP A 73 -6.67 3.78 -14.02
C ASP A 73 -5.81 3.37 -15.21
N ASN A 74 -4.51 3.67 -15.17
CA ASN A 74 -3.57 3.27 -16.22
C ASN A 74 -3.18 1.78 -16.19
N GLN A 75 -3.63 1.01 -15.20
CA GLN A 75 -3.18 -0.37 -15.02
C GLN A 75 -4.01 -1.37 -15.83
N SER A 76 -3.35 -2.12 -16.71
CA SER A 76 -3.96 -3.13 -17.59
C SER A 76 -3.88 -4.55 -17.04
N ASN A 77 -3.15 -4.76 -15.94
CA ASN A 77 -2.99 -6.08 -15.34
C ASN A 77 -4.31 -6.67 -14.82
N LYS A 78 -4.40 -8.01 -14.88
CA LYS A 78 -5.61 -8.76 -14.50
C LYS A 78 -6.01 -8.52 -13.06
N ILE A 79 -5.02 -8.40 -12.15
CA ILE A 79 -5.23 -8.17 -10.73
C ILE A 79 -4.45 -6.92 -10.31
N VAL A 80 -5.14 -5.96 -9.72
CA VAL A 80 -4.55 -4.75 -9.15
C VAL A 80 -4.89 -4.73 -7.66
N LEU A 81 -3.85 -4.80 -6.82
CA LEU A 81 -3.92 -4.75 -5.37
C LEU A 81 -3.62 -3.31 -4.93
N VAL A 82 -4.59 -2.62 -4.35
CA VAL A 82 -4.47 -1.23 -3.91
C VAL A 82 -4.42 -1.20 -2.39
N ASP A 83 -3.29 -0.74 -1.83
CA ASP A 83 -3.12 -0.57 -0.39
C ASP A 83 -3.46 0.86 0.01
N VAL A 84 -4.56 1.02 0.73
CA VAL A 84 -5.06 2.29 1.25
C VAL A 84 -5.02 2.19 2.76
N GLY A 85 -3.82 2.35 3.32
CA GLY A 85 -3.62 2.53 4.75
C GLY A 85 -4.38 3.73 5.31
N ARG A 86 -4.16 4.07 6.59
CA ARG A 86 -4.98 5.08 7.26
C ARG A 86 -4.81 6.47 6.64
N SER A 87 -5.91 7.04 6.16
CA SER A 87 -6.06 8.47 5.98
C SER A 87 -6.39 9.13 7.33
N ASN A 88 -5.50 10.01 7.82
CA ASN A 88 -5.78 10.92 8.94
C ASN A 88 -6.65 12.12 8.49
N VAL A 89 -7.39 12.01 7.39
CA VAL A 89 -8.43 12.99 7.05
C VAL A 89 -9.52 12.86 8.12
N LYS A 90 -9.43 13.73 9.14
CA LYS A 90 -10.59 14.04 9.97
C LYS A 90 -11.68 14.47 9.00
N ARG A 91 -12.76 13.69 8.91
CA ARG A 91 -14.02 14.20 8.37
C ARG A 91 -14.34 15.45 9.20
N LYS A 92 -14.15 16.62 8.59
CA LYS A 92 -14.78 17.84 9.06
C LYS A 92 -16.21 17.83 8.55
#